data_AF-A0A7D5C3R1-F1
#
_entry.id   AF-A0A7D5C3R1-F1
#
_cell.length_a   1.000
_cell.length_b   1.000
_cell.length_c   1.000
_cell.angle_alpha   90.00
_cell.angle_beta   90.00
_cell.angle_gamma   90.00
#
_symmetry.space_group_name_H-M   'P 1'
#
loop_
_entity.id
_entity.type
_entity.pdbx_description
1 polymer ?
#
loop_
_entity_poly.entity_id
_entity_poly.type
_entity_poly.pdbx_seq_one_letter_code
_entity_poly.pdbx_strand_id
1 'polypeptide(L)'
;MAEEKTRVDFNAPKSLVERADSVVDILDISRTRLLIEALEDELEELANDEEFRRRLSDAYYDGRVDYDTVEAILGREEAMRLKLLRESIDRTPAIPTLKDGLPSDEAFYDGEVSKWTDSESADSNDESRA
;
A
#
# COMPACT_ATOMS: atom_id res chain seq x y z
N MET A 1 -3.28 -25.03 -22.11
CA MET A 1 -3.77 -26.15 -21.29
C MET A 1 -4.99 -25.63 -20.55
N ALA A 2 -6.06 -26.42 -20.42
CA ALA A 2 -7.21 -25.98 -19.64
C ALA A 2 -6.77 -25.79 -18.19
N GLU A 3 -7.10 -24.64 -17.61
CA GLU A 3 -6.83 -24.33 -16.22
C GLU A 3 -7.46 -25.38 -15.30
N GLU A 4 -6.77 -25.75 -14.22
CA GLU A 4 -7.26 -26.73 -13.26
C GLU A 4 -8.50 -26.18 -12.55
N LYS A 5 -9.62 -26.89 -12.63
CA LYS A 5 -10.89 -26.42 -12.06
C LYS A 5 -11.09 -26.98 -10.67
N THR A 6 -11.20 -26.10 -9.69
CA THR A 6 -11.60 -26.47 -8.32
C THR A 6 -13.12 -26.38 -8.19
N ARG A 7 -13.76 -27.44 -7.70
CA ARG A 7 -15.20 -27.42 -7.40
C ARG A 7 -15.42 -26.76 -6.03
N VAL A 8 -16.34 -25.81 -5.98
CA VAL A 8 -16.68 -25.06 -4.77
C VAL A 8 -18.21 -25.07 -4.61
N ASP A 9 -18.70 -25.29 -3.39
CA ASP A 9 -20.12 -25.24 -3.05
C ASP A 9 -20.37 -24.06 -2.10
N PHE A 10 -21.39 -23.25 -2.38
CA PHE A 10 -21.74 -22.05 -1.60
C PHE A 10 -23.22 -22.06 -1.21
N ASN A 11 -23.50 -21.53 -0.02
CA ASN A 11 -24.87 -21.26 0.41
C ASN A 11 -25.21 -19.80 0.12
N ALA A 12 -26.31 -19.57 -0.59
CA ALA A 12 -26.78 -18.24 -0.94
C ALA A 12 -28.25 -18.07 -0.52
N PRO A 13 -28.69 -16.83 -0.18
CA PRO A 13 -30.10 -16.55 0.04
C PRO A 13 -30.93 -16.94 -1.19
N LYS A 14 -32.08 -17.60 -0.98
CA LYS A 14 -32.96 -18.06 -2.08
C LYS A 14 -33.31 -16.93 -3.05
N SER A 15 -33.60 -15.74 -2.50
CA SER A 15 -33.92 -14.54 -3.29
C SER A 15 -32.78 -14.07 -4.18
N LEU A 16 -31.52 -14.26 -3.78
CA LEU A 16 -30.35 -13.92 -4.62
C LEU A 16 -30.26 -14.88 -5.80
N VAL A 17 -30.44 -16.18 -5.55
CA VAL A 17 -30.40 -17.22 -6.59
C VAL A 17 -31.51 -17.01 -7.62
N GLU A 18 -32.74 -16.73 -7.17
CA GLU A 18 -33.88 -16.47 -8.07
C GLU A 18 -33.66 -15.25 -8.98
N ARG A 19 -33.02 -14.18 -8.46
CA ARG A 19 -32.65 -13.02 -9.27
C ARG A 19 -31.55 -13.36 -10.28
N ALA A 20 -30.52 -14.09 -9.85
CA ALA A 20 -29.45 -14.53 -10.75
C ALA A 20 -30.00 -15.39 -11.88
N ASP A 21 -30.93 -16.31 -11.58
CA ASP A 21 -31.62 -17.15 -12.56
C ASP A 21 -32.39 -16.33 -13.59
N SER A 22 -33.09 -15.28 -13.13
CA SER A 22 -33.79 -14.36 -14.04
C SER A 22 -32.83 -13.62 -14.97
N VAL A 23 -31.64 -13.24 -14.49
CA VAL A 23 -30.63 -12.54 -15.30
C VAL A 23 -30.00 -13.47 -16.32
N VAL A 24 -29.63 -14.69 -15.94
CA VAL A 24 -29.01 -15.63 -16.88
C VAL A 24 -29.95 -16.09 -17.97
N ASP A 25 -31.26 -16.18 -17.69
CA ASP A 25 -32.29 -16.44 -18.70
C ASP A 25 -32.38 -15.31 -19.74
N ILE A 26 -32.25 -14.05 -19.32
CA ILE A 26 -32.27 -12.88 -20.21
C ILE A 26 -30.99 -12.79 -21.05
N LEU A 27 -29.84 -13.12 -20.46
CA LEU A 27 -28.52 -13.02 -21.09
C LEU A 27 -28.15 -14.26 -21.91
N ASP A 28 -28.92 -15.35 -21.83
CA ASP A 28 -28.65 -16.65 -22.46
C ASP A 28 -27.25 -17.21 -22.09
N ILE A 29 -26.91 -17.11 -20.81
CA ILE A 29 -25.64 -17.62 -20.26
C ILE A 29 -25.88 -18.67 -19.17
N SER A 30 -24.85 -19.42 -18.80
CA SER A 30 -24.94 -20.30 -17.64
C SER A 30 -24.74 -19.53 -16.32
N ARG A 31 -25.37 -19.99 -15.24
CA ARG A 31 -25.13 -19.47 -13.88
C ARG A 31 -23.66 -19.49 -13.49
N THR A 32 -22.93 -20.55 -13.87
CA THR A 32 -21.49 -20.65 -13.64
C THR A 32 -20.73 -19.52 -14.34
N ARG A 33 -21.10 -19.18 -15.58
CA ARG A 33 -20.46 -18.09 -16.31
C ARG A 33 -20.72 -16.75 -15.63
N LEU A 34 -21.96 -16.46 -15.25
CA LEU A 34 -22.28 -15.22 -14.52
C LEU A 34 -21.46 -15.08 -13.23
N LEU A 35 -21.30 -16.17 -12.48
CA LEU A 35 -20.54 -16.16 -11.22
C LEU A 35 -19.03 -16.00 -11.45
N ILE A 36 -18.48 -16.59 -12.51
CA ILE A 36 -17.07 -16.42 -12.86
C ILE A 36 -16.82 -14.97 -13.26
N GLU A 37 -17.61 -14.42 -14.18
CA GLU A 37 -17.46 -13.03 -14.65
C GLU A 37 -17.61 -12.05 -13.49
N ALA A 38 -18.62 -12.21 -12.62
CA ALA A 38 -18.80 -11.35 -11.45
C ALA A 38 -17.64 -11.44 -10.44
N LEU A 39 -17.01 -12.61 -10.30
CA LEU A 39 -15.85 -12.76 -9.42
C LEU A 39 -14.59 -12.14 -10.03
N GLU A 40 -14.38 -12.30 -11.34
CA GLU A 40 -13.28 -11.67 -12.07
C GLU A 40 -13.39 -10.13 -12.00
N ASP A 41 -14.58 -9.59 -12.24
CA ASP A 41 -14.86 -8.16 -12.15
C ASP A 41 -14.59 -7.61 -10.74
N GLU A 42 -15.07 -8.28 -9.69
CA GLU A 42 -14.84 -7.89 -8.30
C GLU A 42 -13.35 -7.92 -7.93
N LEU A 43 -12.61 -8.93 -8.38
CA LEU A 43 -11.17 -9.02 -8.13
C LEU A 43 -10.39 -7.91 -8.85
N GLU A 44 -10.79 -7.57 -10.08
CA GLU A 44 -10.21 -6.45 -10.82
C GLU A 44 -10.52 -5.11 -10.14
N GLU A 45 -11.75 -4.92 -9.66
CA GLU A 45 -12.13 -3.71 -8.91
C GLU A 45 -11.29 -3.57 -7.63
N LEU A 46 -11.17 -4.64 -6.84
CA LEU A 46 -10.34 -4.66 -5.64
C LEU A 46 -8.86 -4.39 -5.94
N ALA A 47 -8.32 -4.91 -7.04
CA ALA A 47 -6.93 -4.66 -7.44
C ALA A 47 -6.67 -3.19 -7.81
N ASN A 48 -7.71 -2.46 -8.22
CA ASN A 48 -7.64 -1.03 -8.53
C ASN A 48 -8.05 -0.14 -7.35
N ASP A 49 -8.64 -0.69 -6.29
CA ASP A 49 -9.03 0.05 -5.09
C ASP A 49 -7.81 0.43 -4.24
N GLU A 50 -7.58 1.74 -4.05
CA GLU A 50 -6.43 2.26 -3.31
C GLU A 50 -6.43 1.84 -1.84
N GLU A 51 -7.61 1.76 -1.20
CA GLU A 51 -7.73 1.38 0.20
C GLU A 51 -7.33 -0.09 0.39
N PHE A 52 -7.82 -0.97 -0.47
CA PHE A 52 -7.47 -2.38 -0.49
C PHE A 52 -5.98 -2.58 -0.76
N ARG A 53 -5.41 -1.91 -1.77
CA ARG A 53 -3.97 -1.97 -2.06
C ARG A 53 -3.12 -1.55 -0.88
N ARG A 54 -3.52 -0.51 -0.15
CA ARG A 54 -2.84 -0.08 1.07
C ARG A 54 -2.90 -1.16 2.15
N ARG A 55 -4.08 -1.71 2.43
CA ARG A 55 -4.26 -2.79 3.42
C ARG A 55 -3.44 -4.03 3.07
N LEU A 56 -3.38 -4.39 1.79
CA LEU A 56 -2.58 -5.52 1.30
C LEU A 56 -1.08 -5.25 1.45
N SER A 57 -0.63 -4.03 1.15
CA SER A 57 0.76 -3.61 1.34
C SER A 57 1.17 -3.67 2.81
N ASP A 58 0.34 -3.14 3.71
CA ASP A 58 0.57 -3.20 5.16
C ASP A 58 0.66 -4.67 5.63
N ALA A 59 -0.26 -5.53 5.17
CA ALA A 59 -0.24 -6.95 5.48
C ALA A 59 1.03 -7.67 4.96
N TYR A 60 1.54 -7.28 3.79
CA TYR A 60 2.79 -7.79 3.24
C TYR A 60 4.02 -7.38 4.07
N TYR A 61 4.11 -6.10 4.46
CA TYR A 61 5.21 -5.61 5.29
C TYR A 61 5.17 -6.20 6.71
N ASP A 62 3.98 -6.44 7.26
CA ASP A 62 3.79 -7.14 8.53
C ASP A 62 4.07 -8.66 8.44
N GLY A 63 4.33 -9.20 7.24
CA GLY A 63 4.56 -10.63 7.02
C GLY A 63 3.33 -11.51 7.17
N ARG A 64 2.11 -10.94 7.13
CA ARG A 64 0.84 -11.67 7.17
C ARG A 64 0.47 -12.29 5.83
N VAL A 65 1.02 -11.75 4.75
CA VAL A 65 0.79 -12.19 3.37
C VAL A 65 2.14 -12.34 2.67
N ASP A 66 2.29 -13.41 1.87
CA ASP A 66 3.50 -13.68 1.11
C ASP A 66 3.50 -12.96 -0.27
N TYR A 67 4.65 -13.01 -0.95
CA TYR A 67 4.81 -12.36 -2.26
C TYR A 67 3.90 -12.97 -3.34
N ASP A 68 3.71 -14.30 -3.35
CA ASP A 68 2.92 -14.98 -4.37
C ASP A 68 1.45 -14.59 -4.27
N THR A 69 0.95 -14.41 -3.04
CA THR A 69 -0.40 -13.89 -2.80
C THR A 69 -0.56 -12.44 -3.31
N VAL A 70 0.42 -11.57 -3.06
CA VAL A 70 0.40 -10.19 -3.59
C VAL A 70 0.47 -10.18 -5.11
N GLU A 71 1.30 -11.04 -5.70
CA GLU A 71 1.46 -11.20 -7.14
C GLU A 71 0.19 -11.72 -7.81
N ALA A 72 -0.53 -12.64 -7.17
CA ALA A 72 -1.81 -13.16 -7.68
C ALA A 72 -2.91 -12.08 -7.71
N ILE A 73 -2.88 -11.12 -6.77
CA ILE A 73 -3.93 -10.11 -6.63
C ILE A 73 -3.61 -8.82 -7.39
N LEU A 74 -2.40 -8.28 -7.26
CA LEU A 74 -2.00 -6.99 -7.86
C LEU A 74 -1.13 -7.15 -9.12
N GLY A 75 -0.80 -8.38 -9.49
CA GLY A 75 0.11 -8.67 -10.58
C GLY A 75 1.59 -8.52 -10.20
N ARG A 76 2.44 -9.00 -11.11
CA ARG A 76 3.90 -9.10 -10.90
C ARG A 76 4.57 -7.76 -10.69
N GLU A 77 4.16 -6.74 -11.43
CA GLU A 77 4.80 -5.42 -11.38
C GLU A 77 4.66 -4.79 -9.99
N GLU A 78 3.44 -4.78 -9.45
CA GLU A 78 3.17 -4.18 -8.16
C GLU A 78 3.77 -5.01 -7.01
N ALA A 79 3.70 -6.35 -7.12
CA ALA A 79 4.37 -7.23 -6.16
C ALA A 79 5.90 -6.98 -6.12
N MET A 80 6.54 -6.83 -7.28
CA MET A 80 7.96 -6.48 -7.36
C MET A 80 8.25 -5.12 -6.74
N ARG A 81 7.39 -4.12 -6.97
CA ARG A 81 7.51 -2.79 -6.36
C ARG A 81 7.50 -2.86 -4.84
N LEU A 82 6.54 -3.60 -4.27
CA LEU A 82 6.42 -3.80 -2.82
C LEU A 82 7.63 -4.56 -2.26
N LYS A 83 8.11 -5.58 -2.97
CA LYS A 83 9.32 -6.33 -2.58
C LYS A 83 10.55 -5.44 -2.53
N LEU A 84 10.80 -4.66 -3.58
CA LEU A 84 11.94 -3.73 -3.64
C LEU A 84 11.85 -2.66 -2.55
N LEU A 85 10.64 -2.14 -2.29
CA LEU A 85 10.42 -1.18 -1.23
C LEU A 85 10.73 -1.80 0.14
N ARG A 86 10.27 -3.03 0.41
CA ARG A 86 10.61 -3.76 1.63
C ARG A 86 12.12 -3.94 1.80
N GLU A 87 12.80 -4.42 0.76
CA GLU A 87 14.26 -4.58 0.78
C GLU A 87 14.99 -3.25 1.01
N SER A 88 14.43 -2.13 0.55
CA SER A 88 15.00 -0.80 0.80
C SER A 88 14.77 -0.29 2.23
N ILE A 89 13.62 -0.64 2.84
CA ILE A 89 13.29 -0.29 4.23
C ILE A 89 14.16 -1.11 5.20
N ASP A 90 14.30 -2.41 4.92
CA ASP A 90 15.11 -3.31 5.73
C ASP A 90 16.62 -3.04 5.59
N ARG A 91 17.02 -2.29 4.55
CA ARG A 91 18.40 -1.89 4.35
C ARG A 91 18.78 -0.84 5.39
N THR A 92 19.65 -1.21 6.32
CA THR A 92 20.35 -0.22 7.16
C THR A 92 21.09 0.77 6.25
N PRO A 93 20.81 2.08 6.34
CA PRO A 93 21.50 3.06 5.51
C PRO A 93 23.00 2.99 5.79
N ALA A 94 23.81 3.11 4.75
CA ALA A 94 25.26 3.15 4.93
C ALA A 94 25.59 4.37 5.80
N ILE A 95 26.27 4.13 6.92
CA ILE A 95 26.81 5.22 7.73
C ILE A 95 27.85 5.93 6.85
N PRO A 96 27.69 7.23 6.57
CA PRO A 96 28.62 7.95 5.71
C PRO A 96 30.00 7.93 6.35
N THR A 97 30.94 7.23 5.72
CA THR A 97 32.36 7.23 6.11
C THR A 97 33.05 8.38 5.39
N LEU A 98 33.50 9.40 6.12
CA LEU A 98 34.34 10.41 5.51
C LEU A 98 35.75 9.85 5.32
N LYS A 99 36.32 10.06 4.12
CA LYS A 99 37.72 9.71 3.84
C LYS A 99 38.70 10.60 4.59
N ASP A 100 38.30 11.86 4.79
CA ASP A 100 39.04 12.91 5.47
C ASP A 100 38.13 13.55 6.54
N GLY A 101 38.67 14.32 7.48
CA GLY A 101 37.84 15.05 8.46
C GLY A 101 36.83 16.00 7.80
N LEU A 102 35.77 16.38 8.51
CA LEU A 102 34.89 17.46 8.07
C LEU A 102 35.73 18.74 7.87
N PRO A 103 35.54 19.50 6.78
CA PRO A 103 36.15 20.81 6.63
C PRO A 103 35.70 21.72 7.78
N SER A 104 36.55 22.69 8.17
CA SER A 104 36.13 23.71 9.13
C SER A 104 34.99 24.55 8.56
N ASP A 105 34.13 25.08 9.43
CA ASP A 105 33.02 25.95 9.03
C ASP A 105 33.52 27.13 8.16
N GLU A 106 34.67 27.71 8.49
CA GLU A 106 35.30 28.80 7.71
C GLU A 106 35.73 28.39 6.29
N ALA A 107 36.05 27.12 6.07
CA ALA A 107 36.43 26.60 4.76
C ALA A 107 35.21 26.16 3.92
N PHE A 108 34.07 25.92 4.56
CA PHE A 108 32.84 25.45 3.91
C PHE A 108 31.84 26.59 3.64
N TYR A 109 31.72 27.55 4.56
CA TYR A 109 30.78 28.66 4.46
C TYR A 109 31.47 29.94 4.00
N ASP A 110 30.96 30.55 2.92
CA ASP A 110 31.36 31.89 2.48
C ASP A 110 30.72 32.96 3.39
N GLY A 111 31.31 33.19 4.57
CA GLY A 111 30.93 34.26 5.50
C GLY A 111 30.53 33.79 6.90
N GLU A 112 30.04 34.71 7.74
CA GLU A 112 29.61 34.38 9.11
C GLU A 112 28.41 33.43 9.09
N VAL A 113 28.61 32.22 9.63
CA VAL A 113 27.53 31.27 9.89
C VAL A 113 26.56 31.85 10.90
N SER A 114 25.31 32.05 10.48
CA SER A 114 24.25 32.49 11.39
C SER A 114 23.98 31.39 12.40
N LYS A 115 24.43 31.57 13.63
CA LYS A 115 24.07 30.69 14.75
C LYS A 115 22.62 30.99 15.10
N TRP A 116 21.77 29.97 15.00
CA TRP A 116 20.40 30.09 15.46
C TRP A 116 20.40 30.35 16.97
N THR A 117 20.08 31.59 17.35
CA THR A 117 19.79 31.96 18.73
C THR A 117 18.29 31.85 18.91
N ASP A 118 17.83 30.86 19.66
CA ASP A 118 16.43 30.74 20.07
C ASP A 118 16.07 31.99 20.89
N SER A 119 15.50 32.98 20.21
CA SER A 119 15.17 34.30 20.75
C SER A 119 13.66 34.47 20.77
N GLU A 120 12.95 33.45 21.23
CA GLU A 120 11.57 33.56 21.70
C GLU A 120 11.46 32.92 23.09
N SER A 121 12.17 33.51 24.06
CA SER A 121 11.94 33.26 25.48
C SER A 121 12.25 34.51 26.30
N ALA A 122 11.60 35.63 25.99
CA ALA A 122 11.46 36.77 26.89
C ALA A 122 10.46 37.80 26.36
N ASP A 123 9.16 37.53 26.51
CA ASP A 123 8.21 38.59 26.91
C ASP A 123 6.91 37.95 27.42
N SER A 124 6.93 37.47 28.67
CA SER A 124 5.72 37.36 29.48
C SER A 124 5.82 38.47 30.52
N ASN A 125 5.53 39.70 30.08
CA ASN A 125 5.30 40.80 31.00
C ASN A 125 3.85 40.69 31.46
N ASP A 126 3.69 40.02 32.60
CA ASP A 126 2.50 39.98 33.44
C ASP A 126 2.13 41.43 33.83
N GLU A 127 1.16 42.01 33.12
CA GLU A 127 0.63 43.33 33.42
C GLU A 127 -0.26 43.25 34.66
N SER A 128 0.37 43.27 35.84
CA SER A 128 -0.27 43.60 37.10
C SER A 128 -0.84 45.02 37.01
N ARG A 129 -2.16 45.15 36.89
CA ARG A 129 -2.84 46.42 37.12
C ARG A 129 -4.09 46.24 37.99
N ALA A 130 -3.93 46.72 39.22
CA ALA A 130 -4.96 46.92 40.24
C ALA A 130 -6.00 47.97 39.84
#